data_AF-A0A533Y606-F1
#
_entry.id   AF-A0A533Y606-F1
#
_cell.length_a   1.000
_cell.length_b   1.000
_cell.length_c   1.000
_cell.angle_alpha   90.00
_cell.angle_beta   90.00
_cell.angle_gamma   90.00
#
_symmetry.space_group_name_H-M   'P 1'
#
loop_
_entity.id
_entity.type
_entity.pdbx_description
1 polymer ?
#
loop_
_entity_poly.entity_id
_entity_poly.type
_entity_poly.pdbx_seq_one_letter_code
_entity_poly.pdbx_strand_id
1 'polypeptide(L)' 'METLNPKVAELLAAKEARRRKLAGLPFPAKVRAVVRLQRMVAPVLRARGKQVRVWTIEESAPQYSAPSTQDCD' A
#
# COMPACT_ATOMS: atom_id res chain seq x y z
N MET A 1 24.53 -14.61 16.81
CA MET A 1 23.32 -13.86 16.43
C MET A 1 22.92 -13.04 17.65
N GLU A 2 22.99 -11.71 17.56
CA GLU A 2 22.56 -10.84 18.66
C GLU A 2 21.09 -11.13 19.00
N THR A 3 20.82 -11.40 20.26
CA THR A 3 19.46 -11.58 20.77
C THR A 3 18.74 -10.24 20.69
N LEU A 4 17.99 -10.04 19.62
CA LEU A 4 17.11 -8.89 19.43
C LEU A 4 16.17 -8.77 20.64
N ASN A 5 16.04 -7.56 21.18
CA ASN A 5 15.05 -7.27 22.21
C ASN A 5 13.67 -7.79 21.76
N PRO A 6 12.94 -8.56 22.59
CA PRO A 6 11.67 -9.16 22.21
C PRO A 6 10.64 -8.15 21.70
N LYS A 7 10.66 -6.91 22.23
CA LYS A 7 9.76 -5.85 21.76
C LYS A 7 10.09 -5.39 20.34
N VAL A 8 11.37 -5.32 20.00
CA VAL A 8 11.81 -4.96 18.64
C VAL A 8 11.46 -6.09 17.66
N ALA A 9 11.66 -7.34 18.05
CA ALA A 9 11.29 -8.49 17.25
C ALA A 9 9.79 -8.51 16.92
N GLU A 10 8.93 -8.21 17.90
CA GLU A 10 7.48 -8.07 17.72
C GLU A 10 7.13 -6.98 16.68
N LEU A 11 7.74 -5.80 16.79
CA LEU A 11 7.51 -4.70 15.85
C LEU A 11 7.94 -5.05 14.42
N LEU A 12 9.07 -5.74 14.27
CA LEU A 12 9.55 -6.20 12.98
C LEU A 12 8.62 -7.26 12.38
N ALA A 13 8.12 -8.20 13.19
CA ALA A 13 7.15 -9.21 12.78
C ALA A 13 5.83 -8.57 12.32
N ALA A 14 5.31 -7.60 13.07
CA ALA A 14 4.11 -6.85 12.70
C ALA A 14 4.29 -6.08 11.39
N LYS A 15 5.45 -5.44 11.20
CA LYS A 15 5.80 -4.76 9.94
C LYS A 15 5.88 -5.73 8.77
N GLU A 16 6.45 -6.90 8.97
CA GLU A 16 6.57 -7.95 7.96
C GLU A 16 5.21 -8.54 7.57
N ALA A 17 4.35 -8.83 8.55
CA ALA A 17 2.98 -9.28 8.30
C ALA A 17 2.20 -8.24 7.46
N ARG A 18 2.36 -6.96 7.78
CA ARG A 18 1.77 -5.86 6.99
C ARG A 18 2.31 -5.83 5.56
N ARG A 19 3.62 -6.02 5.34
CA ARG A 19 4.21 -6.07 3.99
C ARG A 19 3.62 -7.20 3.16
N ARG A 20 3.49 -8.41 3.73
CA ARG A 20 2.89 -9.56 3.04
C ARG A 20 1.45 -9.30 2.64
N LYS A 21 0.64 -8.72 3.54
CA LYS A 21 -0.73 -8.32 3.25
C LYS A 21 -0.81 -7.30 2.10
N LEU A 22 0.06 -6.29 2.10
CA LEU A 22 0.11 -5.28 1.03
C LEU A 22 0.62 -5.86 -0.30
N ALA A 23 1.56 -6.80 -0.26
CA ALA A 23 2.06 -7.50 -1.44
C ALA A 23 0.97 -8.34 -2.13
N GLY A 24 0.04 -8.91 -1.36
CA GLY A 24 -1.11 -9.66 -1.87
C GLY A 24 -2.23 -8.80 -2.47
N LEU A 25 -2.17 -7.47 -2.37
CA LEU A 25 -3.24 -6.61 -2.90
C LEU A 25 -3.30 -6.66 -4.44
N PRO A 26 -4.50 -6.57 -5.04
CA PRO A 26 -4.67 -6.37 -6.47
C PRO A 26 -3.95 -5.11 -6.95
N PHE A 27 -3.50 -5.13 -8.20
CA PHE A 27 -2.78 -4.01 -8.82
C PHE A 27 -3.51 -2.65 -8.65
N PRO A 28 -4.83 -2.53 -8.88
CA PRO A 28 -5.53 -1.26 -8.68
C PRO A 28 -5.43 -0.72 -7.25
N ALA A 29 -5.48 -1.61 -6.24
CA ALA A 29 -5.37 -1.23 -4.85
C ALA A 29 -3.95 -0.74 -4.49
N LYS A 30 -2.92 -1.35 -5.09
CA LYS A 30 -1.53 -0.90 -4.96
C LYS A 30 -1.32 0.49 -5.55
N VAL A 31 -1.87 0.75 -6.74
CA VAL A 31 -1.80 2.07 -7.39
C VAL A 31 -2.47 3.14 -6.54
N ARG A 32 -3.67 2.87 -5.99
CA ARG A 32 -4.35 3.78 -5.06
C ARG A 32 -3.49 4.11 -3.83
N ALA A 33 -2.83 3.11 -3.24
CA ALA A 33 -1.93 3.33 -2.11
C ALA A 33 -0.76 4.25 -2.48
N VAL A 34 -0.14 4.06 -3.65
CA VAL A 34 0.95 4.92 -4.15
C VAL A 34 0.47 6.35 -4.36
N VAL A 35 -0.69 6.56 -4.99
CA VAL A 35 -1.25 7.91 -5.19
C VAL A 35 -1.53 8.60 -3.86
N ARG A 36 -2.03 7.87 -2.85
CA ARG A 36 -2.23 8.44 -1.51
C ARG A 36 -0.91 8.88 -0.86
N LEU A 37 0.15 8.09 -1.00
CA LEU A 37 1.48 8.47 -0.52
C LEU A 37 2.03 9.69 -1.27
N GLN A 38 1.83 9.76 -2.59
CA GLN A 38 2.20 10.93 -3.39
C GLN A 38 1.46 12.20 -2.92
N ARG A 39 0.16 12.11 -2.60
CA ARG A 39 -0.62 13.23 -2.05
C ARG A 39 -0.05 13.72 -0.71
N MET A 40 0.35 12.81 0.17
CA MET A 40 0.92 13.15 1.46
C MET A 40 2.28 13.83 1.35
N VAL A 41 3.14 13.37 0.43
CA VAL A 41 4.50 13.90 0.30
C VAL A 41 4.57 15.16 -0.57
N ALA A 42 3.58 15.39 -1.45
CA ALA A 42 3.58 16.52 -2.37
C ALA A 42 3.72 17.89 -1.69
N PRO A 43 3.04 18.22 -0.57
CA PRO A 43 3.24 19.49 0.13
C PRO A 43 4.67 19.69 0.60
N VAL A 44 5.30 18.65 1.16
CA VAL A 44 6.69 18.70 1.66
C VAL A 44 7.66 18.97 0.51
N LEU A 45 7.47 18.31 -0.63
CA LEU A 45 8.34 18.50 -1.78
C LEU A 45 8.14 19.87 -2.44
N ARG A 46 6.90 20.37 -2.50
CA ARG A 46 6.61 21.73 -2.98
C ARG A 46 7.23 22.80 -2.10
N ALA A 47 7.17 22.64 -0.77
CA ALA A 47 7.85 23.54 0.17
C ALA A 47 9.37 23.58 -0.03
N ARG A 48 9.96 22.51 -0.58
CA ARG A 48 11.38 22.43 -0.97
C ARG A 48 11.66 22.95 -2.38
N GLY A 49 10.72 23.65 -3.01
CA GLY A 49 10.87 24.20 -4.36
C GLY A 49 10.84 23.17 -5.49
N LYS A 50 10.43 21.92 -5.21
CA LYS A 50 10.29 20.89 -6.26
C LYS A 50 8.93 21.01 -6.93
N GLN A 51 8.91 20.98 -8.26
CA GLN A 51 7.67 20.84 -9.01
C GLN A 51 7.16 19.40 -8.89
N VAL A 52 6.01 19.22 -8.23
CA VAL A 52 5.42 17.89 -7.99
C VAL A 52 4.00 17.82 -8.53
N ARG A 53 3.78 16.85 -9.42
CA ARG A 53 2.47 16.46 -9.93
C ARG A 53 2.08 15.10 -9.34
N VAL A 54 0.97 15.08 -8.61
CA VAL A 54 0.35 13.84 -8.11
C VAL A 54 -0.38 13.18 -9.26
N TRP A 55 -0.29 11.85 -9.38
CA TRP A 55 -1.04 11.12 -10.39
C TRP A 55 -2.55 11.24 -10.16
N THR A 56 -3.29 11.48 -11.25
CA THR A 56 -4.75 11.45 -11.23
C THR A 56 -5.18 10.07 -11.68
N ILE A 57 -5.97 9.39 -10.85
CA ILE A 57 -6.54 8.09 -11.15
C ILE A 57 -8.05 8.20 -10.93
N GLU A 58 -8.83 7.56 -11.79
CA GLU A 58 -10.27 7.45 -11.60
C GLU A 58 -10.54 6.62 -10.34
N GLU A 59 -11.27 7.20 -9.39
CA GLU A 59 -11.64 6.52 -8.14
C GLU A 59 -12.72 5.44 -8.39
N SER A 60 -13.43 5.54 -9.52
CA SER A 60 -14.41 4.59 -10.02
C SER A 60 -13.73 3.44 -10.77
N ALA A 61 -13.22 2.46 -10.03
CA ALA A 61 -13.13 1.10 -10.56
C ALA A 61 -14.03 0.21 -9.68
N PRO A 62 -14.88 -0.64 -10.28
CA PRO A 62 -15.91 -1.39 -9.58
C PRO A 62 -15.29 -2.23 -8.46
N GLN A 63 -16.09 -2.46 -7.41
CA GLN A 63 -15.78 -3.43 -6.38
C GLN A 63 -15.34 -4.72 -7.06
N TYR A 64 -14.05 -5.07 -6.93
CA TYR A 64 -13.57 -6.38 -7.34
C TYR A 64 -14.17 -7.37 -6.34
N SER A 65 -15.39 -7.83 -6.60
CA SER A 65 -15.89 -9.06 -6.01
C SER A 65 -14.98 -10.16 -6.52
N ALA A 66 -14.28 -10.84 -5.59
CA ALA A 66 -13.55 -12.05 -5.93
C ALA A 66 -14.47 -12.97 -6.75
N PRO A 67 -13.96 -13.66 -7.79
CA PRO A 67 -14.78 -14.64 -8.49
C PRO A 67 -15.28 -15.64 -7.46
N SER A 68 -16.59 -15.69 -7.26
CA SER A 68 -17.26 -16.74 -6.51
C SER A 68 -16.89 -18.05 -7.19
N THR A 69 -16.11 -18.89 -6.51
CA THR A 69 -15.94 -20.31 -6.86
C THR A 69 -17.30 -20.98 -6.67
N GLN A 70 -18.18 -20.83 -7.65
CA GLN A 70 -19.41 -21.58 -7.74
C GLN A 70 -19.63 -21.84 -9.23
N ASP A 71 -19.86 -23.12 -9.53
CA ASP A 71 -20.05 -23.73 -10.85
C ASP A 71 -18.76 -24.28 -11.49
N CYS A 72 -18.22 -25.33 -10.87
CA CYS A 72 -17.66 -26.46 -11.61
C CYS A 72 -18.51 -27.69 -11.25
N ASP A 73 -19.61 -27.89 -11.99
CA ASP A 73 -20.29 -29.19 -12.10
C ASP A 73 -19.45 -30.15 -12.96
#